data_AF-A0A528CS96-F1
#
_entry.id   AF-A0A528CS96-F1
#
_cell.length_a   1.000
_cell.length_b   1.000
_cell.length_c   1.000
_cell.angle_alpha   90.00
_cell.angle_beta   90.00
_cell.angle_gamma   90.00
#
_symmetry.space_group_name_H-M   'P 1'
#
loop_
_entity.id
_entity.type
_entity.pdbx_description
1 polymer ?
#
loop_
_entity_poly.entity_id
_entity_poly.type
_entity_poly.pdbx_seq_one_letter_code
_entity_poly.pdbx_strand_id
1 'polypeptide(L)'
;LALAKHFGFQPRACRPYRAKTKGKVERPFRYLREDFFLARSFRNLDDLNEQLQDWLDTVANARLHGTTQRIVSEAFAAEQPELQPLPAVPFDALLK
;
A
#
# COMPACT_ATOMS: atom_id res chain seq x y z
N LEU A 1 -16.03 -13.71 6.24
CA LEU A 1 -15.47 -13.04 7.45
C LEU A 1 -14.26 -13.76 8.07
N ALA A 2 -13.97 -15.02 7.72
CA ALA A 2 -12.84 -15.77 8.26
C ALA A 2 -11.49 -15.05 8.10
N LEU A 3 -11.21 -14.51 6.91
CA LEU A 3 -10.00 -13.73 6.62
C LEU A 3 -9.86 -12.49 7.54
N ALA A 4 -10.95 -11.73 7.66
CA ALA A 4 -11.00 -10.53 8.51
C ALA A 4 -10.72 -10.84 9.97
N LYS A 5 -11.29 -11.95 10.49
CA LYS A 5 -11.03 -12.44 11.84
C LYS A 5 -9.58 -12.90 12.02
N HIS A 6 -9.02 -13.59 11.02
CA HIS A 6 -7.65 -14.09 11.07
C HIS A 6 -6.61 -12.98 11.16
N PHE A 7 -6.77 -11.90 10.38
CA PHE A 7 -5.88 -10.75 10.37
C PHE A 7 -6.31 -9.59 11.29
N GLY A 8 -7.36 -9.78 12.09
CA GLY A 8 -7.79 -8.79 13.09
C GLY A 8 -8.37 -7.48 12.52
N PHE A 9 -8.78 -7.43 11.25
CA PHE A 9 -9.36 -6.21 10.65
C PHE A 9 -10.89 -6.30 10.50
N GLN A 10 -11.57 -5.15 10.54
CA GLN A 10 -13.00 -5.06 10.29
C GLN A 10 -13.28 -4.49 8.88
N PRO A 11 -13.83 -5.29 7.94
CA PRO A 11 -14.15 -4.78 6.61
C PRO A 11 -15.31 -3.78 6.71
N ARG A 12 -15.11 -2.58 6.15
CA ARG A 12 -16.16 -1.57 6.02
C ARG A 12 -16.39 -1.27 4.55
N ALA A 13 -17.55 -1.68 4.03
CA ALA A 13 -17.93 -1.39 2.66
C ALA A 13 -18.22 0.11 2.49
N CYS A 14 -17.75 0.68 1.38
CA CYS A 14 -18.13 2.03 0.97
C CYS A 14 -19.60 2.04 0.55
N ARG A 15 -20.30 3.16 0.83
CA ARG A 15 -21.68 3.33 0.34
C ARG A 15 -21.69 3.42 -1.20
N PRO A 16 -22.59 2.72 -1.91
CA PRO A 16 -22.74 2.86 -3.35
C PRO A 16 -22.93 4.33 -3.76
N TYR A 17 -22.43 4.69 -4.95
CA TYR A 17 -22.58 6.03 -5.56
C TYR A 17 -22.02 7.20 -4.74
N ARG A 18 -21.10 6.94 -3.80
CA ARG A 18 -20.47 7.99 -2.96
C ARG A 18 -18.97 8.12 -3.23
N ALA A 19 -18.61 8.77 -4.34
CA ALA A 19 -17.22 9.00 -4.76
C ALA A 19 -16.32 9.63 -3.67
N LYS A 20 -16.89 10.46 -2.78
CA LYS A 20 -16.16 11.09 -1.66
C LYS A 20 -15.52 10.11 -0.68
N THR A 21 -15.97 8.85 -0.62
CA THR A 21 -15.43 7.83 0.31
C THR A 21 -14.17 7.13 -0.21
N LYS A 22 -13.88 7.25 -1.52
CA LYS A 22 -12.80 6.49 -2.17
C LYS A 22 -11.57 7.33 -2.53
N GLY A 23 -11.64 8.66 -2.40
CA GLY A 23 -10.56 9.55 -2.80
C GLY A 23 -9.21 9.30 -2.09
N LYS A 24 -9.22 8.85 -0.83
CA LYS A 24 -7.98 8.52 -0.11
C LYS A 24 -7.31 7.26 -0.68
N VAL A 25 -8.08 6.26 -1.10
CA VAL A 25 -7.54 5.02 -1.68
C VAL A 25 -7.20 5.17 -3.16
N GLU A 26 -7.78 6.15 -3.87
CA GLU A 26 -7.51 6.39 -5.30
C GLU A 26 -6.31 7.31 -5.56
N ARG A 27 -6.04 8.27 -4.66
CA ARG A 27 -4.94 9.23 -4.82
C ARG A 27 -3.54 8.57 -4.98
N PRO A 28 -3.18 7.52 -4.23
CA PRO A 28 -1.89 6.84 -4.42
C PRO A 28 -1.72 6.25 -5.83
N PHE A 29 -2.79 5.73 -6.44
CA PHE A 29 -2.73 5.19 -7.80
C PHE A 29 -2.54 6.25 -8.87
N ARG A 30 -2.94 7.50 -8.60
CA ARG A 30 -2.61 8.62 -9.48
C ARG A 30 -1.11 8.91 -9.41
N TYR A 31 -0.58 9.03 -8.19
CA TYR A 31 0.85 9.26 -7.97
C TYR A 31 1.71 8.17 -8.62
N LEU A 32 1.39 6.89 -8.41
CA LEU A 32 2.11 5.79 -9.06
C LEU A 32 2.07 5.88 -10.60
N ARG A 33 0.92 6.25 -11.18
CA ARG A 33 0.78 6.37 -12.65
C ARG A 33 1.53 7.56 -13.23
N GLU A 34 1.49 8.70 -12.54
CA GLU A 34 2.10 9.94 -13.01
C GLU A 34 3.60 10.01 -12.74
N ASP A 35 4.10 9.34 -11.69
CA ASP A 35 5.50 9.45 -11.25
C ASP A 35 6.34 8.22 -11.61
N PHE A 36 5.82 7.01 -11.33
CA PHE A 36 6.57 5.78 -11.62
C PHE A 36 6.37 5.33 -13.07
N PHE A 37 5.12 5.17 -13.53
CA PHE A 37 4.87 4.61 -14.86
C PHE A 37 5.11 5.59 -16.00
N LEU A 38 4.96 6.90 -15.77
CA LEU A 38 5.06 7.88 -16.82
C LEU A 38 6.48 7.89 -17.41
N ALA A 39 6.57 7.76 -18.73
CA ALA A 39 7.82 7.76 -19.50
C ALA A 39 8.81 6.61 -19.21
N ARG A 40 8.41 5.58 -18.46
CA ARG A 40 9.21 4.36 -18.28
C ARG A 40 8.83 3.27 -19.28
N SER A 41 9.81 2.45 -19.63
CA SER A 41 9.60 1.23 -20.42
C SER A 41 10.21 0.05 -19.67
N PHE A 42 9.62 -1.12 -19.86
CA PHE A 42 10.01 -2.33 -19.14
C PHE A 42 10.23 -3.44 -20.15
N ARG A 43 11.26 -4.25 -19.91
CA ARG A 43 11.61 -5.39 -20.77
C ARG A 43 10.72 -6.59 -20.50
N ASN A 44 10.38 -6.81 -19.22
CA ASN A 44 9.53 -7.89 -18.73
C ASN A 44 8.99 -7.52 -17.33
N LEU A 45 8.28 -8.46 -16.70
CA LEU A 45 7.70 -8.24 -15.36
C LEU A 45 8.75 -8.14 -14.26
N ASP A 46 9.87 -8.86 -14.37
CA ASP A 46 10.94 -8.82 -13.37
C ASP A 46 11.65 -7.47 -13.37
N ASP A 47 11.96 -6.96 -14.57
CA ASP A 47 12.51 -5.62 -14.80
C ASP A 47 11.59 -4.51 -14.26
N LEU A 48 10.27 -4.69 -14.41
CA LEU A 48 9.29 -3.78 -13.79
C LEU A 48 9.36 -3.84 -12.26
N ASN A 49 9.42 -5.03 -11.67
CA ASN A 49 9.48 -5.19 -10.23
C ASN A 49 10.78 -4.60 -9.65
N GLU A 50 11.92 -4.81 -10.31
CA GLU A 50 13.21 -4.23 -9.90
C GLU A 50 13.17 -2.70 -9.95
N GLN A 51 12.72 -2.12 -11.07
CA GLN A 51 12.58 -0.67 -11.20
C GLN A 51 11.60 -0.09 -10.17
N LEU A 52 10.53 -0.83 -9.84
CA LEU A 52 9.55 -0.42 -8.84
C LEU A 52 10.17 -0.40 -7.44
N GLN A 53 10.93 -1.42 -7.06
CA GLN A 53 11.61 -1.44 -5.76
C GLN A 53 12.59 -0.27 -5.64
N ASP A 54 13.43 -0.05 -6.65
CA ASP A 54 14.37 1.08 -6.67
C ASP A 54 13.66 2.42 -6.51
N TRP A 55 12.55 2.64 -7.23
CA TRP A 55 11.77 3.87 -7.09
C TRP A 55 11.09 4.00 -5.72
N LEU A 56 10.62 2.89 -5.14
CA LEU A 56 10.06 2.90 -3.79
C LEU A 56 11.10 3.35 -2.76
N ASP A 57 12.31 2.81 -2.85
CA ASP A 57 13.38 3.08 -1.89
C ASP A 57 13.97 4.49 -2.05
N THR A 58 14.15 4.95 -3.29
CA THR A 58 14.85 6.22 -3.58
C THR A 58 13.93 7.42 -3.66
N VAL A 59 12.66 7.24 -4.06
CA VAL A 59 11.73 8.36 -4.33
C VAL A 59 10.49 8.27 -3.44
N ALA A 60 9.73 7.20 -3.53
CA ALA A 60 8.38 7.17 -2.96
C ALA A 60 8.38 7.16 -1.42
N ASN A 61 9.29 6.39 -0.81
CA ASN A 61 9.42 6.25 0.63
C ASN A 61 10.35 7.30 1.25
N ALA A 62 11.33 7.79 0.48
CA ALA A 62 12.27 8.83 0.93
C ALA A 62 11.68 10.26 0.90
N ARG A 63 10.55 10.48 0.22
CA ARG A 63 9.94 11.82 0.11
C ARG A 63 9.31 12.32 1.42
N LEU A 64 9.30 13.65 1.56
CA LEU A 64 8.48 14.35 2.55
C LEU A 64 7.00 14.32 2.15
N HIS A 65 6.15 13.69 2.95
CA HIS A 65 4.73 13.54 2.62
C HIS A 65 3.95 14.85 2.87
N GLY A 66 3.30 15.39 1.84
CA GLY A 66 2.71 16.74 1.87
C GLY A 66 1.62 16.99 2.92
N THR A 67 0.92 15.95 3.42
CA THR A 67 -0.09 16.14 4.49
C THR A 67 0.47 15.93 5.89
N THR A 68 1.37 14.95 6.06
CA THR A 68 1.90 14.59 7.39
C THR A 68 3.18 15.34 7.73
N GLN A 69 3.81 15.97 6.73
CA GLN A 69 5.08 16.70 6.87
C GLN A 69 6.18 15.85 7.51
N ARG A 70 6.16 14.54 7.23
CA ARG A 70 7.15 13.55 7.68
C ARG A 70 7.65 12.75 6.48
N ILE A 71 8.88 12.27 6.56
CA ILE A 71 9.41 11.31 5.59
C ILE A 71 8.62 10.02 5.74
N VAL A 72 8.19 9.44 4.61
CA VAL A 72 7.26 8.29 4.62
C VAL A 72 7.88 7.07 5.31
N SER A 73 9.13 6.72 4.96
CA SER A 73 9.85 5.61 5.56
C SER A 73 10.05 5.78 7.07
N GLU A 74 10.44 6.98 7.52
CA GLU A 74 10.63 7.29 8.94
C GLU A 74 9.32 7.22 9.73
N ALA A 75 8.24 7.77 9.15
CA ALA A 75 6.92 7.72 9.77
C ALA A 75 6.44 6.27 9.93
N PHE A 76 6.67 5.42 8.92
CA PHE A 76 6.34 4.00 9.00
C PHE A 76 7.21 3.27 10.03
N ALA A 77 8.53 3.51 10.04
CA ALA A 77 9.44 2.89 11.01
C ALA A 77 9.08 3.25 12.46
N ALA A 78 8.62 4.48 12.70
CA ALA A 78 8.14 4.91 14.02
C ALA A 78 6.84 4.23 14.45
N GLU A 79 5.92 3.95 13.51
CA GLU A 79 4.65 3.27 13.77
C GLU A 79 4.81 1.74 13.86
N GLN A 80 5.78 1.16 13.16
CA GLN A 80 6.03 -0.28 13.10
C GLN A 80 6.02 -1.01 14.45
N PRO A 81 6.66 -0.52 15.54
CA PRO A 81 6.61 -1.20 16.84
C PRO A 81 5.23 -1.18 17.51
N GLU A 82 4.32 -0.29 17.09
CA GLU A 82 2.95 -0.22 17.59
C GLU A 82 1.97 -1.13 16.82
N LEU A 83 2.41 -1.69 15.69
CA LEU A 83 1.60 -2.58 14.86
C LEU A 83 1.41 -3.96 15.51
N GLN A 84 0.26 -4.57 15.27
CA GLN A 84 0.00 -5.93 15.69
C GLN A 84 0.90 -6.90 14.91
N PRO A 85 1.45 -7.94 15.55
CA PRO A 85 2.19 -8.97 14.85
C PRO A 85 1.28 -9.74 13.89
N LEU A 86 1.87 -10.27 12.81
CA LEU A 86 1.14 -11.15 11.91
C LEU A 86 0.77 -12.46 12.64
N PRO A 87 -0.37 -13.08 12.27
CA PRO A 87 -0.71 -14.41 12.75
C PRO A 87 0.40 -15.42 12.45
N ALA A 88 0.76 -16.24 13.43
CA ALA A 88 1.83 -17.23 13.30
C ALA A 88 1.51 -18.36 12.29
N VAL A 89 0.22 -18.61 12.05
CA VAL A 89 -0.26 -19.62 11.11
C VAL A 89 -0.77 -18.91 9.86
N PRO A 90 -0.43 -19.36 8.64
CA PRO A 90 -1.01 -18.84 7.41
C PRO A 90 -2.53 -19.00 7.40
N PHE A 91 -3.23 -18.06 6.75
CA PHE A 91 -4.66 -18.20 6.53
C PHE A 91 -4.93 -19.35 5.56
N ASP A 92 -5.62 -20.39 6.02
CA ASP A 92 -6.14 -21.45 5.15
C ASP A 92 -7.48 -21.02 4.55
N ALA A 93 -7.48 -20.81 3.22
CA ALA A 93 -8.66 -20.40 2.46
C ALA A 93 -9.48 -21.57 1.94
N LEU A 94 -9.04 -22.82 2.15
CA LEU A 94 -9.78 -23.99 1.71
C LEU A 94 -11.03 -24.17 2.59
N LEU A 95 -12.19 -24.02 1.96
CA LEU A 95 -13.46 -24.43 2.54
C LEU A 95 -13.43 -25.96 2.69
N LYS A 96 -13.38 -26.45 3.94
CA LYS A 96 -13.74 -27.83 4.25
C LYS A 96 -15.25 -27.98 4.30
#